data_AF-A0A9E3D4F4-F1
#
_entry.id   AF-A0A9E3D4F4-F1
#
_cell.length_a   1.000
_cell.length_b   1.000
_cell.length_c   1.000
_cell.angle_alpha   90.00
_cell.angle_beta   90.00
_cell.angle_gamma   90.00
#
_symmetry.space_group_name_H-M   'P 1'
#
loop_
_entity.id
_entity.type
_entity.pdbx_description
1 polymer ?
#
loop_
_entity_poly.entity_id
_entity_poly.type
_entity_poly.pdbx_seq_one_letter_code
_entity_poly.pdbx_strand_id
1 'polypeptide(L)'
;MPEEVGFLTEPEIALRQITTALEQGVPVGVVLADAAYGNDGQFRNGLEALGLQCVLGVQSTTTVWPEGSMPLQVPPCRGHGRPPRLLRRYNSQQPLAVGELALQLAPARYRTVRWREGSAGMLRGPIRR
;
A
#
# COMPACT_ATOMS: atom_id res chain seq x y z
N MET A 1 -23.77 -23.41 -3.53
CA MET A 1 -23.42 -21.99 -3.34
C MET A 1 -24.50 -21.16 -4.03
N PRO A 2 -24.89 -19.98 -3.50
CA PRO A 2 -25.72 -19.06 -4.27
C PRO A 2 -24.94 -18.59 -5.51
N GLU A 3 -25.56 -18.61 -6.69
CA GLU A 3 -24.91 -18.31 -7.98
C GLU A 3 -24.63 -16.82 -8.21
N GLU A 4 -25.12 -15.95 -7.34
CA GLU A 4 -25.14 -14.48 -7.55
C GLU A 4 -24.06 -13.70 -6.79
N VAL A 5 -23.23 -14.38 -5.98
CA VAL A 5 -22.13 -13.72 -5.25
C VAL A 5 -20.80 -14.08 -5.90
N GLY A 6 -20.31 -13.17 -6.75
CA GLY A 6 -18.95 -13.27 -7.29
C GLY A 6 -17.92 -13.36 -6.16
N PHE A 7 -16.92 -14.22 -6.34
CA PHE A 7 -15.85 -14.37 -5.37
C PHE A 7 -15.06 -13.07 -5.25
N LEU A 8 -14.94 -12.55 -4.03
CA LEU A 8 -14.08 -11.42 -3.70
C LEU A 8 -12.94 -11.91 -2.82
N THR A 9 -11.74 -11.44 -3.11
CA THR A 9 -10.58 -11.59 -2.24
C THR A 9 -10.76 -10.79 -0.96
N GLU A 10 -10.02 -11.14 0.08
CA GLU A 10 -10.08 -10.46 1.38
C GLU A 10 -9.81 -8.94 1.28
N PRO A 11 -8.81 -8.46 0.51
CA PRO A 11 -8.62 -7.01 0.33
C PRO A 11 -9.77 -6.32 -0.43
N GLU A 12 -10.40 -7.00 -1.39
CA GLU A 12 -11.57 -6.48 -2.11
C GLU A 12 -12.79 -6.35 -1.18
N ILE A 13 -13.00 -7.34 -0.31
CA ILE A 13 -14.05 -7.29 0.72
C ILE A 13 -13.79 -6.12 1.67
N ALA A 14 -12.55 -5.94 2.13
CA ALA A 14 -12.18 -4.85 3.03
C ALA A 14 -12.39 -3.47 2.38
N LEU A 15 -11.98 -3.26 1.12
CA LEU A 15 -12.25 -2.01 0.41
C LEU A 15 -13.76 -1.75 0.29
N ARG A 16 -14.56 -2.77 -0.04
CA ARG A 16 -16.01 -2.63 -0.12
C ARG A 16 -16.61 -2.23 1.22
N GLN A 17 -16.16 -2.84 2.33
CA GLN A 17 -16.62 -2.49 3.66
C GLN A 17 -16.27 -1.05 4.04
N ILE A 18 -15.07 -0.60 3.70
CA ILE A 18 -14.64 0.79 3.91
C ILE A 18 -15.51 1.74 3.11
N THR A 19 -15.75 1.47 1.82
CA THR A 19 -16.64 2.29 0.98
C THR A 19 -18.03 2.39 1.59
N THR A 20 -18.63 1.27 1.99
CA THR A 20 -19.95 1.27 2.64
C THR A 20 -19.96 2.10 3.93
N ALA A 21 -18.91 2.03 4.75
CA ALA A 21 -18.82 2.84 5.97
C ALA A 21 -18.76 4.34 5.66
N LEU A 22 -18.04 4.73 4.60
CA LEU A 22 -18.01 6.12 4.13
C LEU A 22 -19.38 6.60 3.65
N GLU A 23 -20.08 5.78 2.86
CA GLU A 23 -21.44 6.06 2.39
C GLU A 23 -22.44 6.21 3.55
N GLN A 24 -22.23 5.48 4.65
CA GLN A 24 -23.02 5.58 5.88
C GLN A 24 -22.64 6.77 6.77
N GLY A 25 -21.67 7.58 6.36
CA GLY A 25 -21.25 8.78 7.10
C GLY A 25 -20.43 8.48 8.36
N VAL A 26 -19.77 7.31 8.43
CA VAL A 26 -18.87 6.99 9.55
C VAL A 26 -17.73 8.02 9.59
N PRO A 27 -17.43 8.62 10.76
CA PRO A 27 -16.34 9.58 10.89
C PRO A 27 -15.00 8.99 10.42
N VAL A 28 -14.33 9.72 9.53
CA VAL A 28 -13.09 9.26 8.90
C VAL A 28 -11.88 9.59 9.76
N GLY A 29 -11.07 8.57 10.04
CA GLY A 29 -9.75 8.69 10.65
C GLY A 29 -8.66 8.15 9.73
N VAL A 30 -7.51 7.78 10.32
CA VAL A 30 -6.43 7.10 9.59
C VAL A 30 -6.73 5.60 9.52
N VAL A 31 -6.67 5.02 8.32
CA VAL A 31 -6.82 3.58 8.11
C VAL A 31 -5.53 2.87 8.52
N LEU A 32 -5.66 1.86 9.39
CA LEU A 32 -4.56 0.98 9.78
C LEU A 32 -4.84 -0.43 9.25
N ALA A 33 -3.85 -1.06 8.63
CA ALA A 33 -3.91 -2.47 8.26
C ALA A 33 -2.53 -3.12 8.34
N ASP A 34 -2.51 -4.44 8.49
CA ASP A 34 -1.28 -5.21 8.52
C ASP A 34 -0.72 -5.50 7.11
N ALA A 35 0.32 -6.33 7.05
CA ALA A 35 1.00 -6.68 5.80
C ALA A 35 0.18 -7.57 4.85
N ALA A 36 -0.85 -8.27 5.31
CA ALA A 36 -1.73 -9.04 4.42
C ALA A 36 -2.47 -8.10 3.45
N TYR A 37 -2.82 -6.90 3.91
CA TYR A 37 -3.44 -5.87 3.11
C TYR A 37 -2.42 -4.91 2.49
N GLY A 38 -1.42 -4.47 3.25
CA GLY A 38 -0.49 -3.44 2.78
C GLY A 38 0.45 -3.90 1.66
N ASN A 39 0.69 -5.21 1.51
CA ASN A 39 1.43 -5.73 0.37
C ASN A 39 0.62 -5.68 -0.93
N ASP A 40 -0.71 -5.67 -0.84
CA ASP A 40 -1.59 -5.58 -1.99
C ASP A 40 -1.57 -4.15 -2.56
N GLY A 41 -1.13 -4.02 -3.81
CA GLY A 41 -1.08 -2.72 -4.49
C GLY A 41 -2.47 -2.17 -4.86
N GLN A 42 -3.43 -3.04 -5.17
CA GLN A 42 -4.80 -2.63 -5.49
C GLN A 42 -5.52 -2.12 -4.24
N PHE A 43 -5.30 -2.77 -3.09
CA PHE A 43 -5.80 -2.29 -1.80
C PHE A 43 -5.30 -0.88 -1.49
N ARG A 44 -3.98 -0.66 -1.59
CA ARG A 44 -3.36 0.65 -1.38
C ARG A 44 -3.92 1.73 -2.32
N ASN A 45 -3.99 1.41 -3.62
CA ASN A 45 -4.55 2.34 -4.61
C ASN A 45 -6.03 2.62 -4.35
N GLY A 46 -6.79 1.63 -3.85
CA GLY A 46 -8.19 1.81 -3.48
C GLY A 46 -8.36 2.78 -2.32
N LEU A 47 -7.55 2.67 -1.26
CA LEU A 47 -7.56 3.64 -0.15
C LEU A 47 -7.19 5.06 -0.61
N GLU A 48 -6.19 5.18 -1.50
CA GLU A 48 -5.79 6.46 -2.09
C GLU A 48 -6.90 7.07 -2.94
N ALA A 49 -7.57 6.26 -3.77
CA ALA A 49 -8.71 6.70 -4.58
C ALA A 49 -9.91 7.15 -3.73
N LEU A 50 -10.07 6.59 -2.53
CA LEU A 50 -11.05 7.03 -1.53
C LEU A 50 -10.59 8.28 -0.73
N GLY A 51 -9.38 8.80 -1.00
CA GLY A 51 -8.82 9.97 -0.31
C GLY A 51 -8.44 9.69 1.15
N LEU A 52 -8.25 8.43 1.52
CA LEU A 52 -8.02 8.03 2.91
C LEU A 52 -6.53 8.09 3.27
N GLN A 53 -6.22 8.73 4.39
CA GLN A 53 -4.90 8.61 4.99
C GLN A 53 -4.74 7.21 5.59
N CYS A 54 -3.62 6.55 5.32
CA CYS A 54 -3.37 5.21 5.81
C CYS A 54 -1.95 5.03 6.36
N VAL A 55 -1.82 4.09 7.31
CA VAL A 55 -0.54 3.54 7.76
C VAL A 55 -0.66 2.03 7.69
N LEU A 56 0.09 1.42 6.77
CA LEU A 56 -0.04 0.01 6.44
C LEU A 56 1.27 -0.72 6.72
N GLY A 57 1.17 -1.89 7.35
CA GLY A 57 2.29 -2.82 7.41
C GLY A 57 2.64 -3.29 6.00
N VAL A 58 3.94 -3.40 5.69
CA VAL A 58 4.42 -4.00 4.45
C VAL A 58 5.60 -4.93 4.76
N GLN A 59 5.77 -5.97 3.96
CA GLN A 59 6.97 -6.79 4.02
C GLN A 59 8.18 -6.01 3.47
N SER A 60 9.36 -6.23 4.03
CA SER A 60 10.59 -5.57 3.56
C SER A 60 10.93 -5.92 2.10
N THR A 61 10.44 -7.06 1.61
CA THR A 61 10.61 -7.55 0.23
C THR A 61 9.62 -6.93 -0.76
N THR A 62 8.57 -6.25 -0.28
CA THR A 62 7.62 -5.54 -1.14
C THR A 62 8.37 -4.49 -1.94
N THR A 63 8.12 -4.43 -3.24
CA THR A 63 8.83 -3.51 -4.14
C THR A 63 8.06 -2.21 -4.32
N VAL A 64 8.78 -1.10 -4.31
CA VAL A 64 8.26 0.25 -4.45
C VAL A 64 9.11 1.05 -5.42
N TRP A 65 8.52 2.09 -6.00
CA TRP A 65 9.24 3.06 -6.81
C TRP A 65 9.75 4.17 -5.88
N PRO A 66 11.08 4.43 -5.85
CA PRO A 66 11.63 5.56 -5.09
C PRO A 66 11.02 6.90 -5.51
N GLU A 67 11.08 7.90 -4.62
CA GLU A 67 10.67 9.26 -4.93
C GLU A 67 11.37 9.78 -6.19
N GLY A 68 10.62 10.42 -7.09
CA GLY A 68 11.15 10.89 -8.38
C GLY A 68 11.29 9.79 -9.45
N SER A 69 10.83 8.57 -9.16
CA SER A 69 10.64 7.51 -10.14
C SER A 69 9.18 7.10 -10.22
N MET A 70 8.70 6.80 -11.41
CA MET A 70 7.34 6.29 -11.62
C MET A 70 7.41 5.06 -12.52
N PRO A 71 6.49 4.10 -12.34
CA PRO A 71 6.33 3.05 -13.33
C PRO A 71 5.98 3.69 -14.68
N LEU A 72 6.65 3.24 -15.73
CA LEU A 72 6.23 3.57 -17.10
C LEU A 72 4.77 3.17 -17.29
N GLN A 73 3.95 4.11 -17.77
CA GLN A 73 2.58 3.80 -18.16
C GLN A 73 2.62 2.68 -19.20
N VAL A 74 1.97 1.55 -18.90
CA VAL A 74 1.88 0.44 -19.84
C VAL A 74 1.07 0.95 -21.03
N PRO A 75 1.64 1.02 -22.25
CA PRO A 75 0.86 1.42 -23.41
C PRO A 75 -0.32 0.45 -23.57
N PRO A 76 -1.50 0.94 -23.96
CA PRO A 76 -2.67 0.10 -24.12
C PRO A 76 -2.32 -1.05 -25.08
N CYS A 77 -2.71 -2.27 -24.70
CA CYS A 77 -2.41 -3.47 -25.48
C CYS A 77 -3.05 -3.34 -26.86
N ARG A 78 -2.21 -3.24 -27.91
CA ARG A 78 -2.67 -3.12 -29.31
C ARG A 78 -2.89 -4.47 -30.01
N GLY A 79 -2.90 -5.58 -29.27
CA GLY A 79 -3.03 -6.93 -29.84
C GLY A 79 -4.07 -7.78 -29.12
N HIS A 80 -4.54 -8.83 -29.79
CA HIS A 80 -5.53 -9.81 -29.31
C HIS A 80 -4.98 -10.79 -28.24
N GLY A 81 -3.83 -10.50 -27.66
CA GLY A 81 -3.17 -11.35 -26.67
C GLY A 81 -3.53 -10.98 -25.23
N ARG A 82 -3.22 -11.86 -24.28
CA ARG A 82 -3.38 -11.60 -22.84
C ARG A 82 -2.60 -10.33 -22.46
N PRO A 83 -3.24 -9.32 -21.84
CA PRO A 83 -2.54 -8.14 -21.38
C PRO A 83 -1.38 -8.51 -20.45
N PRO A 84 -0.23 -7.83 -20.52
CA PRO A 84 0.88 -8.07 -19.61
C PRO A 84 0.43 -7.71 -18.20
N ARG A 85 0.49 -8.70 -17.28
CA ARG A 85 0.17 -8.51 -15.86
C ARG A 85 1.27 -7.79 -15.08
N LEU A 86 2.50 -7.82 -15.60
CA LEU A 86 3.66 -7.21 -14.96
C LEU A 86 3.99 -5.89 -15.66
N LEU A 87 4.22 -4.84 -14.88
CA LEU A 87 4.77 -3.57 -15.37
C LEU A 87 6.11 -3.84 -16.05
N ARG A 88 6.30 -3.34 -17.28
CA ARG A 88 7.56 -3.51 -18.02
C ARG A 88 8.68 -2.79 -17.27
N ARG A 89 9.78 -3.50 -17.02
CA ARG A 89 11.01 -2.98 -16.41
C ARG A 89 11.97 -2.58 -17.55
N TYR A 90 12.08 -1.30 -17.88
CA TYR A 90 13.15 -0.81 -18.77
C TYR A 90 13.50 0.67 -18.50
N ASN A 91 14.78 1.00 -18.67
CA ASN A 91 15.51 2.26 -18.44
C ASN A 91 15.78 2.66 -16.98
N SER A 92 17.06 2.58 -16.58
CA SER A 92 17.80 3.19 -15.45
C SER A 92 17.23 3.19 -14.02
N GLN A 93 15.93 3.01 -13.81
CA GLN A 93 15.26 3.08 -12.52
C GLN A 93 14.52 1.77 -12.29
N GLN A 94 14.94 1.03 -11.27
CA GLN A 94 14.33 -0.25 -10.89
C GLN A 94 13.52 -0.05 -9.62
N PRO A 95 12.38 -0.76 -9.46
CA PRO A 95 11.69 -0.79 -8.19
C PRO A 95 12.60 -1.44 -7.14
N LEU A 96 12.71 -0.80 -5.98
CA LEU A 96 13.53 -1.28 -4.86
C LEU A 96 12.66 -1.99 -3.84
N ALA A 97 13.24 -2.96 -3.15
CA ALA A 97 12.61 -3.53 -1.97
C ALA A 97 12.48 -2.43 -0.90
N VAL A 98 11.34 -2.36 -0.20
CA VAL A 98 11.10 -1.35 0.86
C VAL A 98 12.20 -1.38 1.91
N GLY A 99 12.68 -2.57 2.28
CA GLY A 99 13.80 -2.70 3.22
C GLY A 99 15.10 -2.08 2.71
N GLU A 100 15.41 -2.26 1.43
CA GLU A 100 16.59 -1.66 0.81
C GLU A 100 16.46 -0.14 0.72
N LEU A 101 15.29 0.35 0.29
CA LEU A 101 14.98 1.78 0.25
C LEU A 101 15.12 2.40 1.64
N ALA A 102 14.65 1.71 2.69
CA ALA A 102 14.75 2.19 4.06
C ALA A 102 16.22 2.36 4.51
N LEU A 103 17.10 1.44 4.12
CA LEU A 103 18.53 1.51 4.45
C LEU A 103 19.27 2.62 3.68
N GLN A 104 18.83 2.96 2.48
CA GLN A 104 19.44 4.01 1.65
C GLN A 104 19.09 5.43 2.12
N LEU A 105 18.05 5.59 2.94
CA LEU A 105 17.61 6.90 3.40
C LEU A 105 18.48 7.40 4.55
N ALA A 106 18.88 8.67 4.46
CA ALA A 106 19.62 9.31 5.53
C ALA A 106 18.81 9.28 6.85
N PRO A 107 19.46 9.08 8.01
CA PRO A 107 18.77 9.08 9.31
C PRO A 107 17.92 10.33 9.57
N ALA A 108 18.31 11.49 9.00
CA ALA A 108 17.58 12.75 9.08
C ALA A 108 16.19 12.73 8.41
N ARG A 109 15.93 11.77 7.51
CA ARG A 109 14.61 11.55 6.88
C ARG A 109 13.63 10.83 7.81
N TYR A 110 14.11 10.28 8.93
CA TYR A 110 13.30 9.63 9.94
C TYR A 110 13.06 10.56 11.13
N ARG A 111 11.86 10.48 11.69
CA ARG A 111 11.49 11.12 12.96
C ARG A 111 11.14 10.05 13.97
N THR A 112 11.73 10.12 15.16
CA THR A 112 11.34 9.23 16.25
C THR A 112 9.99 9.65 16.80
N VAL A 113 9.01 8.76 16.70
CA VAL A 113 7.68 8.94 17.29
C VAL A 113 7.58 8.09 18.54
N ARG A 114 6.91 8.63 19.57
CA ARG A 114 6.51 7.92 20.79
C ARG A 114 4.99 7.81 20.75
N TRP A 115 4.43 6.65 21.10
CA TRP A 115 2.98 6.46 21.02
C TRP A 115 2.37 6.04 22.35
N ARG A 116 2.69 4.85 22.87
CA ARG A 116 2.13 4.39 24.14
C ARG A 116 3.21 3.76 25.02
N GLU A 117 2.97 3.81 26.32
CA GLU A 117 3.73 3.05 27.29
C GLU A 117 3.36 1.56 27.18
N GLY A 118 4.37 0.71 27.01
CA GLY A 118 4.25 -0.74 27.04
C GLY A 118 4.75 -1.31 28.36
N SER A 119 4.68 -2.64 28.51
CA SER A 119 5.17 -3.34 29.70
C SER A 119 6.68 -3.18 29.95
N ALA A 120 7.45 -2.80 28.92
CA ALA A 120 8.88 -2.48 29.00
C ALA A 120 9.17 -0.98 28.91
N GLY A 121 8.18 -0.13 29.18
CA GLY A 121 8.28 1.34 29.10
C GLY A 121 7.80 1.92 27.77
N MET A 122 8.10 3.20 27.53
CA MET A 122 7.63 3.96 26.37
C MET A 122 8.06 3.35 25.03
N LEU A 123 7.09 2.94 24.22
CA LEU A 123 7.34 2.46 22.86
C LEU A 123 7.69 3.63 21.94
N ARG A 124 8.77 3.47 21.17
CA ARG A 124 9.28 4.47 20.24
C ARG A 124 9.88 3.81 19.01
N GLY A 125 9.85 4.52 17.89
CA GLY A 125 10.44 4.04 16.64
C GLY A 125 10.61 5.16 15.62
N PRO A 126 11.54 5.00 14.65
CA PRO A 126 11.69 5.93 13.54
C PRO A 126 10.52 5.77 12.55
N ILE A 127 9.92 6.88 12.15
CA ILE A 127 8.88 6.97 11.11
C ILE A 127 9.31 7.99 10.07
N ARG A 128 9.11 7.67 8.80
CA ARG A 128 9.18 8.63 7.69
C ARG A 128 7.74 9.01 7.30
N ARG A 129 7.46 10.31 7.19
CA ARG A 129 6.22 10.84 6.62
C ARG A 129 6.42 11.17 5.16
#